data_AF-A0A9D6NZH6-F1
#
_entry.id   AF-A0A9D6NZH6-F1
#
_cell.length_a   1.000
_cell.length_b   1.000
_cell.length_c   1.000
_cell.angle_alpha   90.00
_cell.angle_beta   90.00
_cell.angle_gamma   90.00
#
_symmetry.space_group_name_H-M   'P 1'
#
loop_
_entity.id
_entity.type
_entity.pdbx_description
1 polymer ?
#
loop_
_entity_poly.entity_id
_entity_poly.type
_entity_poly.pdbx_seq_one_letter_code
_entity_poly.pdbx_strand_id
1 'polypeptide(L)'
;MKDTGRHEALAYHADLRPGKIEVVSTKPCRTQRDLSLAYTPGVAQPCLEIQKDPELAYAYTARGNLVAVVSNGTAVLGLGNIGALAGKPVMEGK
;
A
#
# COMPACT_ATOMS: atom_id res chain seq x y z
N MET A 1 17.85 -25.21 -4.84
CA MET A 1 17.48 -24.11 -3.92
C MET A 1 17.22 -24.74 -2.57
N LYS A 2 17.81 -24.23 -1.49
CA LYS A 2 17.54 -24.75 -0.14
C LYS A 2 16.04 -24.61 0.13
N ASP A 3 15.42 -25.69 0.58
CA ASP A 3 14.05 -25.71 1.07
C ASP A 3 14.00 -24.78 2.29
N THR A 4 13.62 -23.52 2.10
CA THR A 4 13.26 -22.65 3.22
C THR A 4 12.13 -23.38 3.92
N GLY A 5 12.38 -23.90 5.11
CA GLY A 5 11.47 -24.87 5.74
C GLY A 5 10.07 -24.28 5.83
N ARG A 6 9.04 -25.07 5.52
CA ARG A 6 7.63 -24.65 5.57
C ARG A 6 7.30 -23.83 6.83
N HIS A 7 7.84 -24.22 7.98
CA HIS A 7 7.68 -23.49 9.24
C HIS A 7 8.27 -22.08 9.20
N GLU A 8 9.48 -21.90 8.67
CA GLU A 8 10.13 -20.59 8.56
C GLU A 8 9.34 -19.66 7.63
N ALA A 9 8.85 -20.17 6.49
CA ALA A 9 8.05 -19.38 5.56
C ALA A 9 6.73 -18.92 6.18
N LEU A 10 6.07 -19.78 6.97
CA LEU A 10 4.83 -19.42 7.66
C LEU A 10 5.08 -18.44 8.81
N ALA A 11 6.11 -18.69 9.63
CA ALA A 11 6.51 -17.81 10.72
C ALA A 11 6.88 -16.41 10.20
N TYR A 12 7.65 -16.32 9.11
CA TYR A 12 8.01 -15.05 8.47
C TYR A 12 6.80 -14.19 8.06
N HIS A 13 5.67 -14.80 7.68
CA HIS A 13 4.46 -14.06 7.30
C HIS A 13 3.53 -13.75 8.49
N ALA A 14 3.72 -14.38 9.64
CA ALA A 14 2.80 -14.34 10.78
C ALA A 14 3.36 -13.58 12.00
N ASP A 15 4.66 -13.72 12.28
CA ASP A 15 5.27 -13.27 13.53
C ASP A 15 5.46 -11.74 13.56
N LEU A 16 5.36 -11.16 14.77
CA LEU A 16 5.37 -9.73 15.10
C LEU A 16 4.18 -8.95 14.51
N ARG A 17 4.10 -8.88 13.18
CA ARG A 17 3.05 -8.19 12.44
C ARG A 17 2.75 -8.98 11.17
N PRO A 18 1.53 -9.52 11.00
CA PRO A 18 1.17 -10.29 9.81
C PRO A 18 1.31 -9.50 8.51
N GLY A 19 1.75 -10.19 7.46
CA GLY A 19 1.93 -9.62 6.12
C GLY A 19 3.29 -8.94 5.92
N LYS A 20 3.51 -8.41 4.71
CA LYS A 20 4.82 -7.85 4.30
C LYS A 20 4.79 -6.36 3.98
N ILE A 21 3.62 -5.73 4.07
CA ILE A 21 3.42 -4.33 3.72
C ILE A 21 2.96 -3.53 4.94
N GLU A 22 3.36 -2.27 4.99
CA GLU A 22 2.85 -1.29 5.93
C GLU A 22 2.60 0.05 5.26
N VAL A 23 1.75 0.87 5.88
CA VAL A 23 1.47 2.24 5.45
C VAL A 23 1.93 3.19 6.55
N VAL A 24 2.82 4.11 6.20
CA VAL A 24 3.40 5.08 7.12
C VAL A 24 3.19 6.48 6.57
N SER A 25 2.85 7.44 7.44
CA SER A 25 2.71 8.84 7.03
C SER A 25 4.04 9.41 6.55
N THR A 26 4.03 10.08 5.40
CA THR A 26 5.21 10.78 4.86
C THR A 26 5.33 12.22 5.37
N LYS A 27 4.29 12.75 6.02
CA LYS A 27 4.24 14.11 6.58
C LYS A 27 4.11 14.04 8.11
N PRO A 28 4.64 15.04 8.86
CA PRO A 28 4.43 15.12 10.29
C PRO A 28 2.95 15.14 10.65
N CYS A 29 2.58 14.44 11.73
CA CYS A 29 1.23 14.41 12.31
C CYS A 29 1.33 14.50 13.85
N ARG A 30 2.20 15.36 14.38
CA ARG A 30 2.56 15.38 15.81
C ARG A 30 1.91 16.52 16.58
N THR A 31 1.54 17.59 15.88
CA THR A 31 0.97 18.80 16.50
C THR A 31 -0.43 19.10 15.98
N GLN A 32 -1.17 19.96 16.68
CA GLN A 32 -2.46 20.45 16.20
C GLN A 32 -2.34 21.13 14.82
N ARG A 33 -1.24 21.86 14.59
CA ARG A 33 -0.94 22.48 13.30
C ARG A 33 -0.69 21.43 12.22
N ASP A 34 0.03 20.36 12.53
CA ASP A 34 0.26 19.28 11.58
C ASP A 34 -1.06 18.64 11.15
N LEU A 35 -1.94 18.34 12.12
CA LEU A 35 -3.24 17.76 11.88
C LEU A 35 -4.16 18.70 11.09
N SER A 36 -4.11 20.01 11.35
CA SER A 36 -4.91 20.99 10.61
C SER A 36 -4.45 21.18 9.16
N LEU A 37 -3.20 20.84 8.84
CA LEU A 37 -2.66 20.81 7.47
C LEU A 37 -2.92 19.47 6.77
N ALA A 38 -2.69 18.35 7.46
CA ALA A 38 -2.88 17.00 6.92
C ALA A 38 -4.36 16.65 6.72
N TYR A 39 -5.25 17.31 7.46
CA TYR A 39 -6.69 17.10 7.40
C TYR A 39 -7.42 18.45 7.40
N THR A 40 -8.62 18.51 7.94
CA THR A 40 -9.44 19.72 7.99
C THR A 40 -8.79 20.80 8.88
N PRO A 41 -8.76 22.08 8.45
CA PRO A 41 -9.27 22.62 7.18
C PRO A 41 -8.25 22.62 6.02
N GLY A 42 -6.97 22.37 6.27
CA GLY A 42 -5.88 22.55 5.30
C GLY A 42 -5.98 21.67 4.06
N VAL A 43 -6.45 20.43 4.20
CA VAL A 43 -6.63 19.48 3.09
C VAL A 43 -7.58 19.97 2.00
N ALA A 44 -8.45 20.94 2.29
CA ALA A 44 -9.35 21.53 1.30
C ALA A 44 -8.59 22.25 0.17
N GLN A 45 -7.42 22.84 0.46
CA GLN A 45 -6.66 23.60 -0.53
C GLN A 45 -6.18 22.73 -1.71
N PRO A 46 -5.43 21.62 -1.50
CA PRO A 46 -5.03 20.76 -2.62
C PRO A 46 -6.25 20.16 -3.34
N CYS A 47 -7.38 19.88 -2.65
CA CYS A 47 -8.60 19.41 -3.31
C CYS A 47 -9.17 20.45 -4.30
N LEU A 48 -9.25 21.72 -3.92
CA LEU A 48 -9.75 22.80 -4.78
C LEU A 48 -8.80 23.07 -5.96
N GLU A 49 -7.49 22.96 -5.75
CA GLU A 49 -6.52 23.08 -6.85
C GLU A 49 -6.63 21.91 -7.84
N ILE A 50 -6.75 20.66 -7.36
CA ILE A 50 -6.97 19.49 -8.23
C ILE A 50 -8.32 19.58 -8.97
N GLN A 51 -9.34 20.16 -8.35
CA GLN A 51 -10.63 20.39 -9.01
C GLN A 51 -10.49 21.34 -10.22
N LYS A 52 -9.65 22.37 -10.10
CA LYS A 52 -9.38 23.33 -11.20
C LYS A 52 -8.48 22.71 -12.27
N ASP A 53 -7.48 21.94 -11.84
CA ASP A 53 -6.52 21.26 -12.71
C ASP A 53 -6.23 19.83 -12.22
N PRO A 54 -6.83 18.80 -12.86
CA PRO A 54 -6.64 17.41 -12.46
C PRO A 54 -5.18 16.91 -12.49
N GLU A 55 -4.30 17.53 -13.28
CA GLU A 55 -2.89 17.13 -13.36
C GLU A 55 -2.13 17.42 -12.06
N LEU A 56 -2.59 18.39 -11.26
CA LEU A 56 -2.03 18.69 -9.94
C LEU A 56 -2.17 17.52 -8.95
N ALA A 57 -2.95 16.48 -9.28
CA ALA A 57 -2.96 15.24 -8.51
C ALA A 57 -1.56 14.60 -8.44
N TYR A 58 -0.72 14.77 -9.47
CA TYR A 58 0.67 14.29 -9.45
C TYR A 58 1.56 15.10 -8.51
N ALA A 59 1.24 16.38 -8.27
CA ALA A 59 2.01 17.26 -7.39
C ALA A 59 1.60 17.12 -5.91
N TYR A 60 0.30 16.97 -5.63
CA TYR A 60 -0.23 17.03 -4.27
C TYR A 60 -0.63 15.68 -3.66
N THR A 61 -0.42 14.58 -4.37
CA THR A 61 -0.72 13.23 -3.87
C THR A 61 0.42 12.26 -4.12
N ALA A 62 0.34 11.06 -3.56
CA ALA A 62 1.29 10.00 -3.83
C ALA A 62 1.17 9.39 -5.25
N ARG A 63 0.21 9.82 -6.08
CA ARG A 63 -0.11 9.23 -7.40
C ARG A 63 1.11 9.05 -8.30
N GLY A 64 2.05 10.00 -8.30
CA GLY A 64 3.24 9.92 -9.16
C GLY A 64 4.19 8.78 -8.82
N ASN A 65 4.10 8.21 -7.61
CA ASN A 65 4.98 7.14 -7.13
C ASN A 65 4.22 5.91 -6.62
N LEU A 66 2.88 5.92 -6.64
CA LEU A 66 2.05 4.83 -6.15
C LEU A 66 1.67 3.87 -7.29
N VAL A 67 2.11 2.62 -7.20
CA VAL A 67 1.79 1.55 -8.16
C VAL A 67 0.89 0.52 -7.50
N ALA A 68 -0.21 0.17 -8.16
CA ALA A 68 -1.12 -0.89 -7.71
C ALA A 68 -0.73 -2.23 -8.33
N VAL A 69 -0.45 -3.24 -7.49
CA VAL A 69 -0.30 -4.64 -7.91
C VAL A 69 -1.66 -5.31 -7.88
N VAL A 70 -2.28 -5.49 -9.06
CA VAL A 70 -3.65 -6.02 -9.19
C VAL A 70 -3.65 -7.42 -9.80
N SER A 71 -4.31 -8.37 -9.13
CA SER A 71 -4.53 -9.73 -9.62
C SER A 71 -5.83 -10.30 -9.06
N ASN A 72 -6.51 -11.15 -9.83
CA ASN A 72 -7.68 -11.92 -9.38
C ASN A 72 -7.30 -13.32 -8.83
N GLY A 73 -6.02 -13.68 -8.82
CA GLY A 73 -5.52 -14.94 -8.29
C GLY A 73 -5.75 -16.17 -9.19
N THR A 74 -6.05 -15.96 -10.48
CA THR A 74 -6.27 -17.08 -11.44
C THR A 74 -4.99 -17.73 -11.95
N ALA A 75 -3.84 -17.07 -11.79
CA ALA A 75 -2.53 -17.59 -12.19
C ALA A 75 -1.46 -17.17 -11.16
N VAL A 76 -1.41 -17.83 -10.02
CA VAL A 76 -0.43 -17.54 -8.96
C VAL A 76 0.76 -18.49 -9.07
N LEU A 77 1.90 -17.99 -9.55
CA LEU A 77 3.13 -18.79 -9.75
C LEU A 77 2.82 -20.06 -10.58
N GLY A 78 3.29 -21.23 -10.14
CA GLY A 78 2.93 -22.54 -10.70
C GLY A 78 1.71 -23.19 -10.03
N LEU A 79 1.00 -22.48 -9.15
CA LEU A 79 -0.15 -23.02 -8.39
C LEU A 79 -1.47 -22.88 -9.14
N GLY A 80 -1.50 -22.11 -10.24
CA GLY A 80 -2.69 -21.89 -11.05
C GLY A 80 -3.72 -21.01 -10.36
N ASN A 81 -4.99 -21.36 -10.53
CA ASN A 81 -6.12 -20.61 -9.99
C ASN A 81 -6.41 -21.01 -8.55
N ILE A 82 -5.85 -20.25 -7.61
CA ILE A 82 -6.05 -20.44 -6.16
C ILE A 82 -6.90 -19.32 -5.53
N GLY A 83 -7.37 -18.38 -6.35
CA GLY A 83 -8.21 -17.27 -5.93
C GLY A 83 -7.45 -16.10 -5.29
N ALA A 84 -8.15 -14.96 -5.17
CA ALA A 84 -7.55 -13.69 -4.77
C ALA A 84 -6.90 -13.71 -3.37
N LEU A 85 -7.55 -14.36 -2.39
CA LEU A 85 -7.02 -14.43 -1.03
C LEU A 85 -5.73 -15.24 -0.95
N ALA A 86 -5.67 -16.41 -1.61
CA ALA A 86 -4.48 -17.25 -1.60
C ALA A 86 -3.31 -16.63 -2.40
N GLY A 87 -3.61 -15.76 -3.38
CA GLY A 87 -2.61 -14.97 -4.10
C GLY A 87 -2.05 -13.78 -3.30
N LYS A 88 -2.70 -13.35 -2.21
CA LYS A 88 -2.34 -12.13 -1.47
C LYS A 88 -0.87 -12.09 -1.01
N PRO A 89 -0.28 -13.18 -0.47
CA PRO A 89 1.14 -13.15 -0.09
C PRO A 89 2.07 -12.87 -1.26
N VAL A 90 1.73 -13.31 -2.48
CA VAL A 90 2.53 -13.01 -3.67
C VAL A 90 2.43 -11.54 -4.04
N MET A 91 1.23 -10.96 -3.98
CA MET A 91 1.01 -9.55 -4.34
C MET A 91 1.64 -8.58 -3.33
N GLU A 92 1.75 -8.94 -2.05
CA GLU A 92 2.50 -8.15 -1.07
C GLU A 92 4.02 -8.21 -1.25
N GLY A 93 4.52 -9.23 -1.95
CA GLY A 93 5.95 -9.39 -2.22
C GLY A 93 6.39 -8.85 -3.58
N LYS A 94 5.49 -8.17 -4.30
CA LYS A 94 5.73 -7.56 -5.60
C LYS A 94 5.85 -6.05 -5.45
#